data_AF-A0A317HHD7-F1
#
_entry.id   AF-A0A317HHD7-F1
#
_cell.length_a   1.000
_cell.length_b   1.000
_cell.length_c   1.000
_cell.angle_alpha   90.00
_cell.angle_beta   90.00
_cell.angle_gamma   90.00
#
_symmetry.space_group_name_H-M   'P 1'
#
loop_
_entity.id
_entity.type
_entity.pdbx_description
1 polymer ?
#
loop_
_entity_poly.entity_id
_entity_poly.type
_entity_poly.pdbx_seq_one_letter_code
_entity_poly.pdbx_strand_id
1 'polypeptide(L)'
;MVHVAPNEFGSLLYRAGIQNPTSTLPANTYTFATLPSAAANKGMLAIISDGAAAPVFSAAAAGGGSLSTAVYSDGTTWRNG
;
A
#
# COMPACT_ATOMS: atom_id res chain seq x y z
N MET A 1 37.23 -4.44 -19.95
CA MET A 1 35.82 -4.19 -19.56
C MET A 1 35.72 -4.41 -18.06
N VAL A 2 35.45 -3.37 -17.28
CA VAL A 2 35.28 -3.51 -15.82
C VAL A 2 33.82 -3.85 -15.56
N HIS A 3 33.55 -5.05 -15.07
CA HIS A 3 32.25 -5.42 -14.54
C HIS A 3 32.17 -4.89 -13.10
N VAL A 4 31.48 -3.76 -12.90
CA VAL A 4 31.20 -3.23 -11.56
C VAL A 4 30.02 -4.01 -10.99
N ALA A 5 30.25 -4.78 -9.93
CA ALA A 5 29.17 -5.43 -9.20
C ALA A 5 28.26 -4.37 -8.57
N PRO A 6 26.92 -4.49 -8.66
CA PRO A 6 26.02 -3.56 -7.99
C PRO A 6 26.25 -3.64 -6.47
N ASN A 7 26.29 -2.49 -5.81
CA ASN A 7 26.33 -2.44 -4.35
C ASN A 7 25.04 -3.05 -3.77
N GLU A 8 25.11 -3.50 -2.51
CA GLU A 8 23.99 -4.19 -1.86
C GLU A 8 22.70 -3.36 -1.91
N PHE A 9 22.81 -2.04 -1.74
CA PHE A 9 21.70 -1.10 -1.86
C PHE A 9 21.03 -1.11 -3.24
N GLY A 10 21.79 -1.10 -4.34
CA GLY A 10 21.25 -1.18 -5.70
C GLY A 10 20.52 -2.51 -5.95
N SER A 11 21.05 -3.62 -5.42
CA SER A 11 20.40 -4.93 -5.53
C SER A 11 19.11 -5.04 -4.71
N LEU A 12 19.05 -4.36 -3.57
CA LEU A 12 17.89 -4.32 -2.67
C LEU A 12 16.75 -3.49 -3.26
N LEU A 13 17.07 -2.31 -3.81
CA LEU A 13 16.10 -1.44 -4.48
C LEU A 13 15.49 -2.11 -5.71
N TYR A 14 16.32 -2.78 -6.52
CA TYR A 14 15.87 -3.55 -7.66
C TYR A 14 14.96 -4.73 -7.25
N ARG A 15 15.32 -5.48 -6.20
CA ARG A 15 14.51 -6.60 -5.67
C ARG A 15 13.20 -6.14 -5.03
N ALA A 16 13.18 -4.95 -4.43
CA ALA A 16 11.97 -4.33 -3.90
C ALA A 16 11.08 -3.72 -4.98
N GLY A 17 11.48 -3.74 -6.27
CA GLY A 17 10.77 -3.09 -7.37
C GLY A 17 10.81 -1.56 -7.32
N ILE A 18 11.60 -0.98 -6.41
CA ILE A 18 11.75 0.47 -6.24
C ILE A 18 12.91 0.90 -7.13
N GLN A 19 12.64 1.05 -8.43
CA GLN A 19 13.65 1.43 -9.43
C GLN A 19 14.11 2.89 -9.28
N ASN A 20 13.31 3.70 -8.60
CA ASN A 20 13.62 5.08 -8.28
C ASN A 20 13.26 5.31 -6.80
N PRO A 21 14.18 5.71 -5.92
CA PRO A 21 13.92 5.92 -4.49
C PRO A 21 12.93 7.07 -4.22
N THR A 22 12.52 7.81 -5.26
CA THR A 22 11.42 8.80 -5.21
C THR A 22 10.11 8.30 -5.84
N SER A 23 10.06 7.03 -6.28
CA SER A 23 8.85 6.43 -6.85
C SER A 23 7.81 6.22 -5.76
N THR A 24 6.62 6.76 -5.97
CA THR A 24 5.43 6.36 -5.24
C THR A 24 5.16 4.88 -5.50
N LEU A 25 4.95 4.11 -4.43
CA LEU A 25 4.46 2.74 -4.56
C LEU A 25 3.05 2.80 -5.18
N PRO A 26 2.79 2.16 -6.33
CA PRO A 26 1.47 2.20 -6.94
C PRO A 26 0.50 1.43 -6.05
N ALA A 27 -0.30 2.16 -5.28
CA ALA A 27 -1.43 1.61 -4.56
C ALA A 27 -2.67 1.71 -5.46
N ASN A 28 -3.30 0.57 -5.73
CA ASN A 28 -4.57 0.56 -6.47
C ASN A 28 -5.62 1.35 -5.69
N THR A 29 -6.43 2.12 -6.40
CA THR A 29 -7.54 2.89 -5.81
C THR A 29 -8.84 2.11 -5.92
N TYR A 30 -9.54 1.96 -4.81
CA TYR A 30 -10.83 1.29 -4.70
C TYR A 30 -11.84 2.23 -4.02
N THR A 31 -13.10 1.83 -3.99
CA THR A 31 -14.01 2.23 -2.91
C THR A 31 -13.95 1.18 -1.81
N PHE A 32 -14.28 1.52 -0.57
CA PHE A 32 -14.24 0.58 0.55
C PHE A 32 -15.01 -0.71 0.26
N ALA A 33 -16.18 -0.60 -0.39
CA ALA A 33 -17.01 -1.74 -0.76
C ALA A 33 -16.42 -2.64 -1.86
N THR A 34 -15.48 -2.12 -2.65
CA THR A 34 -14.84 -2.86 -3.76
C THR A 34 -13.45 -3.36 -3.41
N LEU A 35 -13.01 -3.17 -2.15
CA LEU A 35 -11.75 -3.73 -1.67
C LEU A 35 -11.78 -5.26 -1.81
N PRO A 36 -10.70 -5.87 -2.34
CA PRO A 36 -10.58 -7.32 -2.35
C PRO A 36 -10.44 -7.87 -0.92
N SER A 37 -10.66 -9.17 -0.76
CA SER A 37 -10.58 -9.84 0.56
C SER A 37 -9.25 -9.54 1.27
N ALA A 38 -9.30 -8.97 2.48
CA ALA A 38 -8.12 -8.69 3.27
C ALA A 38 -7.32 -9.97 3.57
N ALA A 39 -8.02 -11.05 3.93
CA ALA A 39 -7.40 -12.33 4.28
C ALA A 39 -6.57 -12.94 3.13
N ALA A 40 -7.00 -12.75 1.88
CA ALA A 40 -6.26 -13.24 0.71
C ALA A 40 -5.08 -12.34 0.30
N ASN A 41 -4.99 -11.12 0.86
CA ASN A 41 -4.07 -10.08 0.39
C ASN A 41 -3.25 -9.45 1.53
N LYS A 42 -2.82 -10.24 2.52
CA LYS A 42 -2.01 -9.75 3.65
C LYS A 42 -0.79 -8.97 3.17
N GLY A 43 -0.57 -7.77 3.75
CA GLY A 43 0.55 -6.88 3.41
C GLY A 43 0.32 -6.01 2.17
N MET A 44 -0.80 -6.16 1.48
CA MET A 44 -1.15 -5.28 0.37
C MET A 44 -1.48 -3.87 0.86
N LEU A 45 -1.03 -2.87 0.09
CA LEU A 45 -1.39 -1.47 0.25
C LEU A 45 -2.42 -1.08 -0.82
N ALA A 46 -3.39 -0.27 -0.42
CA ALA A 46 -4.42 0.26 -1.30
C ALA A 46 -4.81 1.67 -0.87
N ILE A 47 -5.50 2.39 -1.74
CA ILE A 47 -6.19 3.63 -1.40
C ILE A 47 -7.68 3.42 -1.55
N ILE A 48 -8.47 3.84 -0.57
CA ILE A 48 -9.92 3.99 -0.72
C ILE A 48 -10.27 5.44 -1.02
N SER A 49 -11.10 5.69 -2.03
CA SER A 49 -11.51 7.05 -2.42
C SER A 49 -12.66 7.62 -1.56
N ASP A 50 -13.33 6.77 -0.79
CA ASP A 50 -14.51 7.05 0.03
C ASP A 50 -14.26 6.78 1.52
N GLY A 51 -13.02 6.97 1.96
CA GLY A 51 -12.63 6.76 3.36
C GLY A 51 -13.32 7.73 4.32
N ALA A 52 -13.47 7.27 5.57
CA ALA A 52 -14.08 8.05 6.64
C ALA A 52 -13.40 9.42 6.84
N ALA A 53 -14.17 10.42 7.31
CA ALA A 53 -13.69 11.80 7.46
C ALA A 53 -12.59 12.00 8.54
N ALA A 54 -12.47 11.06 9.48
CA ALA A 54 -11.46 11.09 10.54
C ALA A 54 -10.93 9.66 10.79
N PRO A 55 -10.10 9.13 9.88
CA PRO A 55 -9.56 7.78 10.04
C PRO A 55 -8.56 7.76 11.20
N VAL A 56 -8.69 6.77 12.07
CA VAL A 56 -7.72 6.52 13.15
C VAL A 56 -6.71 5.51 12.65
N PHE A 57 -5.42 5.83 12.80
CA PHE A 57 -4.32 4.95 12.42
C PHE A 57 -4.48 3.54 13.01
N SER A 58 -4.29 2.51 12.20
CA SER A 58 -4.42 1.10 12.55
C SER A 58 -5.81 0.67 13.05
N ALA A 59 -6.82 1.55 13.05
CA ALA A 59 -8.21 1.13 13.21
C ALA A 59 -8.69 0.39 11.96
N ALA A 60 -9.80 -0.36 12.10
CA ALA A 60 -10.45 -0.96 10.95
C ALA A 60 -10.84 0.14 9.95
N ALA A 61 -10.52 -0.08 8.68
CA ALA A 61 -10.92 0.83 7.63
C ALA A 61 -12.44 0.86 7.52
N ALA A 62 -12.97 2.02 7.17
CA ALA A 62 -14.39 2.24 6.95
C ALA A 62 -14.57 3.18 5.75
N GLY A 63 -15.58 2.88 4.94
CA GLY A 63 -16.02 3.75 3.84
C GLY A 63 -17.11 4.73 4.27
N GLY A 64 -17.70 5.41 3.29
CA GLY A 64 -18.85 6.30 3.47
C GLY A 64 -18.49 7.77 3.71
N GLY A 65 -17.21 8.14 3.60
CA GLY A 65 -16.78 9.53 3.56
C GLY A 65 -16.37 9.96 2.13
N SER A 66 -15.61 11.05 2.05
CA SER A 66 -15.09 11.60 0.79
C SER A 66 -13.56 11.72 0.79
N LEU A 67 -12.89 11.16 1.80
CA LEU A 67 -11.45 11.26 1.93
C LEU A 67 -10.74 10.10 1.24
N SER A 68 -9.72 10.43 0.47
CA SER A 68 -8.77 9.43 -0.03
C SER A 68 -7.92 8.94 1.14
N THR A 69 -8.08 7.67 1.52
CA THR A 69 -7.45 7.08 2.72
C THR A 69 -6.58 5.90 2.32
N ALA A 70 -5.30 5.92 2.74
CA ALA A 70 -4.41 4.78 2.56
C ALA A 70 -4.80 3.66 3.54
N VAL A 71 -4.84 2.43 3.06
CA VAL A 71 -5.16 1.25 3.86
C VAL A 71 -4.18 0.13 3.58
N TYR A 72 -3.97 -0.72 4.58
CA TYR A 72 -3.17 -1.94 4.47
C TYR A 72 -3.95 -3.15 4.97
N SER A 73 -3.72 -4.31 4.38
CA SER A 73 -4.31 -5.56 4.88
C SER A 73 -3.42 -6.19 5.95
N ASP A 74 -3.96 -6.42 7.15
CA ASP A 74 -3.28 -7.19 8.21
C ASP A 74 -3.43 -8.71 8.03
N GLY A 75 -4.15 -9.15 7.00
CA GLY A 75 -4.49 -10.55 6.74
C GLY A 75 -5.76 -11.03 7.43
N THR A 76 -6.50 -10.13 8.10
CA THR A 76 -7.84 -10.37 8.62
C THR A 76 -8.80 -9.27 8.20
N THR A 77 -8.36 -8.01 8.30
CA THR A 77 -9.13 -6.84 7.91
C THR A 77 -8.26 -5.78 7.24
N TRP A 78 -8.91 -4.84 6.58
CA TRP A 78 -8.26 -3.62 6.10
C TRP A 78 -8.11 -2.63 7.26
N ARG A 79 -6.93 -2.06 7.41
CA ARG A 79 -6.57 -1.11 8.46
C ARG A 79 -6.18 0.22 7.84
N ASN A 80 -6.52 1.32 8.50
CA ASN A 80 -6.03 2.64 8.08
C ASN A 80 -4.51 2.71 8.27
N GLY A 81 -3.82 3.15 7.22
CA GLY A 81 -2.38 3.42 7.23
C GLY A 81 -2.03 4.78 7.81
#